data_AF-A0A735P068-F1
#
_entry.id   AF-A0A735P068-F1
#
_cell.length_a   1.000
_cell.length_b   1.000
_cell.length_c   1.000
_cell.angle_alpha   90.00
_cell.angle_beta   90.00
_cell.angle_gamma   90.00
#
_symmetry.space_group_name_H-M   'P 1'
#
loop_
_entity.id
_entity.type
_entity.pdbx_description
1 polymer ?
#
loop_
_entity_poly.entity_id
_entity_poly.type
_entity_poly.pdbx_seq_one_letter_code
_entity_poly.pdbx_strand_id
1 'polypeptide(L)'
;TKDFPLEASIMLNLRRAAAANLSKNLSDKVFLGQVNLIKRGYHQGGMAGYGLRRILVDERGNEKEILDFGKRKSIQTDRVILAPGPVNERRVVNNIYDMFIEQYMPEFLIAEKLNNDGIAAENNTLWTRAKVHQVLTNEKYIGNNVYNKTSSKLKTKTIKNPQNEWVRCNKAYKKVVSIRKFLKAQEIIHLRSKNMTDEDLLEYLRLKLQEKGKLSGVIIDEDDFGPSSSIYKSRFGGLLRAYQLIDYKPEHDYTYLKINNQLRKSYSDLIESFKKEIENCNCKIEDEPNTQKLIINNNMSVSVIVSKCKKLKSGKFRWKIRLEPGHTSDITIVTRMDSNNKIPVDYFILPKLDFNFTKMIIKENNPALFELYRYDDLNFFYHLLKRVDMRNPYAA
;
A
#
# COMPACT_ATOMS: atom_id res chain seq x y z
N THR A 1 -26.30 15.30 25.38
CA THR A 1 -27.28 16.14 26.09
C THR A 1 -27.47 17.39 25.28
N LYS A 2 -28.72 17.81 25.02
CA LYS A 2 -29.04 18.95 24.14
C LYS A 2 -28.55 20.30 24.69
N ASP A 3 -28.17 20.31 25.97
CA ASP A 3 -27.90 21.54 26.73
C ASP A 3 -26.42 21.98 26.67
N PHE A 4 -25.51 21.12 26.18
CA PHE A 4 -24.05 21.37 26.19
C PHE A 4 -23.35 20.75 24.95
N PRO A 5 -23.62 21.26 23.74
CA PRO A 5 -23.16 20.67 22.48
C PRO A 5 -21.64 20.75 22.27
N LEU A 6 -20.97 21.77 22.82
CA LEU A 6 -19.51 21.92 22.73
C LEU A 6 -18.78 20.91 23.63
N GLU A 7 -19.22 20.77 24.88
CA GLU A 7 -18.69 19.79 25.84
C GLU A 7 -18.92 18.37 25.32
N ALA A 8 -20.09 18.08 24.74
CA ALA A 8 -20.38 16.80 24.13
C ALA A 8 -19.45 16.48 22.93
N SER A 9 -19.13 17.47 22.10
CA SER A 9 -18.21 17.35 20.97
C SER A 9 -16.77 17.10 21.42
N ILE A 10 -16.28 17.83 22.42
CA ILE A 10 -14.95 17.64 23.02
C ILE A 10 -14.87 16.24 23.64
N MET A 11 -15.86 15.85 24.43
CA MET A 11 -15.93 14.51 25.03
C MET A 11 -15.95 13.39 23.99
N LEU A 12 -16.63 13.58 22.85
CA LEU A 12 -16.64 12.61 21.77
C LEU A 12 -15.26 12.47 21.11
N ASN A 13 -14.55 13.57 20.87
CA ASN A 13 -13.21 13.54 20.30
C ASN A 13 -12.19 12.91 21.26
N LEU A 14 -12.27 13.22 22.55
CA LEU A 14 -11.46 12.56 23.59
C LEU A 14 -11.72 11.05 23.63
N ARG A 15 -12.99 10.61 23.59
CA ARG A 15 -13.34 9.18 23.52
C ARG A 15 -12.80 8.51 22.26
N ARG A 16 -12.84 9.19 21.11
CA ARG A 16 -12.28 8.67 19.84
C ARG A 16 -10.76 8.54 19.91
N ALA A 17 -10.06 9.54 20.44
CA ALA A 17 -8.61 9.50 20.63
C ALA A 17 -8.22 8.37 21.60
N ALA A 18 -8.94 8.24 22.72
CA ALA A 18 -8.76 7.16 23.66
C ALA A 18 -8.97 5.78 23.01
N ALA A 19 -10.03 5.61 22.21
CA ALA A 19 -10.29 4.37 21.47
C ALA A 19 -9.21 4.05 20.43
N ALA A 20 -8.67 5.07 19.74
CA ALA A 20 -7.57 4.90 18.79
C ALA A 20 -6.28 4.47 19.50
N ASN A 21 -5.94 5.09 20.63
CA ASN A 21 -4.80 4.70 21.46
C ASN A 21 -4.96 3.29 22.03
N LEU A 22 -6.15 2.94 22.50
CA LEU A 22 -6.46 1.58 22.95
C LEU A 22 -6.27 0.57 21.81
N SER A 23 -6.74 0.88 20.60
CA SER A 23 -6.58 0.03 19.41
C SER A 23 -5.12 -0.16 19.02
N LYS A 24 -4.31 0.92 19.09
CA LYS A 24 -2.86 0.86 18.85
C LYS A 24 -2.17 -0.02 19.89
N ASN A 25 -2.43 0.21 21.17
CA ASN A 25 -1.86 -0.56 22.27
C ASN A 25 -2.25 -2.04 22.20
N LEU A 26 -3.50 -2.34 21.83
CA LEU A 26 -3.96 -3.71 21.61
C LEU A 26 -3.24 -4.35 20.42
N SER A 27 -3.10 -3.62 19.31
CA SER A 27 -2.36 -4.10 18.14
C SER A 27 -0.92 -4.45 18.47
N ASP A 28 -0.23 -3.61 19.25
CA ASP A 28 1.15 -3.86 19.66
C ASP A 28 1.24 -5.05 20.63
N LYS A 29 0.29 -5.20 21.57
CA LYS A 29 0.21 -6.38 22.45
C LYS A 29 -0.04 -7.67 21.67
N VAL A 30 -0.94 -7.67 20.70
CA VAL A 30 -1.22 -8.83 19.83
C VAL A 30 0.02 -9.19 19.03
N PHE A 31 0.70 -8.20 18.46
CA PHE A 31 1.95 -8.41 17.74
C PHE A 31 3.02 -9.04 18.63
N LEU A 32 3.25 -8.49 19.83
CA LEU A 32 4.20 -9.06 20.80
C LEU A 32 3.82 -10.49 21.21
N GLY A 33 2.53 -10.77 21.36
CA GLY A 33 2.02 -12.12 21.60
C GLY A 33 2.37 -13.08 20.45
N GLN A 34 2.14 -12.68 19.20
CA GLN A 34 2.51 -13.47 18.03
C GLN A 34 4.03 -13.68 17.95
N VAL A 35 4.83 -12.64 18.20
CA VAL A 35 6.29 -12.72 18.23
C VAL A 35 6.76 -13.73 19.27
N ASN A 36 6.20 -13.71 20.48
CA ASN A 36 6.52 -14.69 21.52
C ASN A 36 6.18 -16.12 21.08
N LEU A 37 5.02 -16.33 20.45
CA LEU A 37 4.63 -17.65 19.95
C LEU A 37 5.54 -18.16 18.83
N ILE A 38 5.92 -17.31 17.87
CA ILE A 38 6.89 -17.66 16.83
C ILE A 38 8.23 -18.04 17.43
N LYS A 39 8.75 -17.27 18.39
CA LYS A 39 10.03 -17.56 19.07
C LYS A 39 10.02 -18.93 19.75
N ARG A 40 8.86 -19.37 20.26
CA ARG A 40 8.64 -20.71 20.84
C ARG A 40 8.41 -21.81 19.80
N GLY A 41 8.46 -21.49 18.50
CA GLY A 41 8.30 -22.45 17.41
C GLY A 41 6.87 -22.62 16.89
N TYR A 42 5.88 -21.97 17.51
CA TYR A 42 4.48 -22.08 17.06
C TYR A 42 4.22 -21.25 15.81
N HIS A 43 3.49 -21.81 14.86
CA HIS A 43 3.11 -21.18 13.60
C HIS A 43 2.13 -20.01 13.84
N GLN A 44 2.54 -18.78 13.51
CA GLN A 44 1.67 -17.60 13.46
C GLN A 44 1.55 -17.15 12.01
N GLY A 45 0.63 -17.78 11.28
CA GLY A 45 0.48 -17.51 9.85
C GLY A 45 -0.71 -18.23 9.24
N GLY A 46 -0.87 -18.01 7.92
CA GLY A 46 -1.93 -18.62 7.12
C GLY A 46 -1.63 -20.09 6.78
N MET A 47 -1.70 -20.41 5.49
CA MET A 47 -1.59 -21.78 4.96
C MET A 47 -0.23 -22.44 5.29
N ALA A 48 -0.23 -23.78 5.40
CA ALA A 48 0.97 -24.58 5.64
C ALA A 48 1.96 -24.51 4.46
N GLY A 49 1.44 -24.66 3.24
CA GLY A 49 2.25 -24.97 2.07
C GLY A 49 2.08 -26.42 1.62
N TYR A 50 2.39 -26.69 0.36
CA TYR A 50 2.39 -28.02 -0.23
C TYR A 50 3.37 -28.95 0.51
N GLY A 51 2.98 -30.19 0.81
CA GLY A 51 3.83 -31.11 1.57
C GLY A 51 3.98 -30.78 3.07
N LEU A 52 3.23 -29.79 3.57
CA LEU A 52 3.15 -29.43 4.99
C LEU A 52 1.69 -29.48 5.46
N ARG A 53 1.48 -29.65 6.76
CA ARG A 53 0.18 -29.60 7.43
C ARG A 53 0.23 -28.70 8.65
N ARG A 54 -0.89 -28.06 8.95
CA ARG A 54 -1.11 -27.36 10.23
C ARG A 54 -1.60 -28.39 11.22
N ILE A 55 -0.88 -28.58 12.32
CA ILE A 55 -1.29 -29.48 13.40
C ILE A 55 -1.63 -28.63 14.63
N LEU A 56 -2.80 -28.88 15.20
CA LEU A 56 -3.22 -28.34 16.48
C LEU A 56 -2.53 -29.15 17.58
N VAL A 57 -1.88 -28.46 18.51
CA VAL A 57 -1.27 -29.07 19.70
C VAL A 57 -1.87 -28.46 20.97
N ASP A 58 -1.98 -29.27 22.02
CA ASP A 58 -2.44 -28.84 23.33
C ASP A 58 -1.37 -28.01 24.09
N GLU A 59 -1.68 -27.62 25.33
CA GLU A 59 -0.75 -26.90 26.21
C GLU A 59 0.50 -27.70 26.59
N ARG A 60 0.42 -29.03 26.58
CA ARG A 60 1.52 -29.95 26.88
C ARG A 60 2.37 -30.27 25.64
N GLY A 61 1.93 -29.86 24.46
CA GLY A 61 2.59 -30.10 23.18
C GLY A 61 2.15 -31.37 22.46
N ASN A 62 1.10 -32.06 22.93
CA ASN A 62 0.59 -33.25 22.26
C ASN A 62 -0.22 -32.88 21.03
N GLU A 63 -0.04 -33.65 19.95
CA GLU A 63 -0.80 -33.48 18.71
C GLU A 63 -2.26 -33.88 18.90
N LYS A 64 -3.18 -32.99 18.51
CA LYS A 64 -4.63 -33.20 18.60
C LYS A 64 -5.23 -33.53 17.24
N GLU A 65 -5.12 -32.59 16.31
CA GLU A 65 -5.84 -32.67 15.04
C GLU A 65 -5.07 -31.95 13.93
N ILE A 66 -5.21 -32.43 12.71
CA ILE A 66 -4.79 -31.72 11.50
C ILE A 66 -5.84 -30.65 11.18
N LEU A 67 -5.41 -29.40 11.03
CA LEU A 67 -6.28 -28.29 10.64
C LEU A 67 -6.30 -28.14 9.12
N ASP A 68 -7.43 -28.51 8.53
CA ASP A 68 -7.70 -28.32 7.12
C ASP A 68 -7.73 -26.84 6.70
N PHE A 69 -7.74 -26.62 5.39
CA PHE A 69 -7.84 -25.29 4.82
C PHE A 69 -9.08 -24.55 5.34
N GLY A 70 -8.89 -23.30 5.78
CA GLY A 70 -9.95 -22.49 6.38
C GLY A 70 -10.28 -22.81 7.84
N LYS A 71 -9.92 -24.00 8.34
CA LYS A 71 -10.18 -24.38 9.75
C LYS A 71 -9.31 -23.58 10.72
N ARG A 72 -9.92 -23.14 11.81
CA ARG A 72 -9.30 -22.36 12.89
C ARG A 72 -9.37 -23.14 14.19
N LYS A 73 -8.43 -22.87 15.10
CA LYS A 73 -8.48 -23.41 16.46
C LYS A 73 -9.66 -22.79 17.22
N SER A 74 -10.34 -23.60 18.02
CA SER A 74 -11.47 -23.15 18.86
C SER A 74 -11.02 -22.77 20.27
N ILE A 75 -9.95 -23.38 20.77
CA ILE A 75 -9.42 -23.13 22.11
C ILE A 75 -8.24 -22.16 22.01
N GLN A 76 -8.24 -21.14 22.87
CA GLN A 76 -7.21 -20.09 22.85
C GLN A 76 -5.84 -20.61 23.29
N THR A 77 -5.79 -21.55 24.24
CA THR A 77 -4.56 -22.11 24.79
C THR A 77 -3.88 -23.12 23.89
N ASP A 78 -4.64 -23.78 23.02
CA ASP A 78 -4.08 -24.62 21.96
C ASP A 78 -3.14 -23.78 21.04
N ARG A 79 -2.15 -24.47 20.47
CA ARG A 79 -1.16 -23.89 19.58
C ARG A 79 -1.19 -24.60 18.24
N VAL A 80 -0.59 -23.98 17.22
CA VAL A 80 -0.49 -24.56 15.89
C VAL A 80 0.98 -24.69 15.56
N ILE A 81 1.38 -25.87 15.08
CA ILE A 81 2.69 -26.10 14.49
C ILE A 81 2.53 -26.48 13.02
N LEU A 82 3.61 -26.37 12.26
CA LEU A 82 3.68 -27.01 10.95
C LEU A 82 4.33 -28.38 11.12
N ALA A 83 3.86 -29.35 10.34
CA ALA A 83 4.43 -30.68 10.32
C ALA A 83 4.52 -31.20 8.88
N PRO A 84 5.40 -32.16 8.59
CA PRO A 84 5.48 -32.80 7.29
C PRO A 84 4.14 -33.48 6.93
N GLY A 85 3.66 -33.22 5.72
CA GLY A 85 2.44 -33.83 5.18
C GLY A 85 2.65 -35.27 4.67
N PRO A 86 1.70 -35.78 3.86
CA PRO A 86 1.76 -37.10 3.26
C PRO A 86 3.08 -37.36 2.53
N VAL A 87 3.55 -38.61 2.55
CA VAL A 87 4.83 -39.02 1.93
C VAL A 87 4.89 -38.60 0.46
N ASN A 88 3.79 -38.76 -0.29
CA ASN A 88 3.72 -38.45 -1.71
C ASN A 88 3.99 -36.96 -1.98
N GLU A 89 3.35 -36.06 -1.24
CA GLU A 89 3.60 -34.63 -1.38
C GLU A 89 5.03 -34.24 -1.02
N ARG A 90 5.59 -34.86 0.03
CA ARG A 90 6.99 -34.63 0.45
C ARG A 90 7.98 -35.11 -0.60
N ARG A 91 7.68 -36.20 -1.31
CA ARG A 91 8.48 -36.68 -2.44
C ARG A 91 8.45 -35.66 -3.58
N VAL A 92 7.27 -35.14 -3.93
CA VAL A 92 7.15 -34.08 -4.95
C VAL A 92 7.94 -32.83 -4.57
N VAL A 93 7.89 -32.38 -3.31
CA VAL A 93 8.73 -31.25 -2.84
C VAL A 93 10.22 -31.55 -3.04
N ASN A 94 10.68 -32.75 -2.67
CA ASN A 94 12.09 -33.11 -2.88
C ASN A 94 12.44 -33.19 -4.37
N ASN A 95 11.56 -33.75 -5.21
CA ASN A 95 11.74 -33.79 -6.66
C ASN A 95 11.83 -32.38 -7.26
N ILE A 96 11.08 -31.40 -6.76
CA ILE A 96 11.21 -29.99 -7.16
C ILE A 96 12.62 -29.48 -6.89
N TYR A 97 13.18 -29.76 -5.71
CA TYR A 97 14.56 -29.38 -5.40
C TYR A 97 15.56 -30.09 -6.30
N ASP A 98 15.34 -31.36 -6.62
CA ASP A 98 16.25 -32.16 -7.43
C ASP A 98 16.23 -31.72 -8.90
N MET A 99 15.05 -31.49 -9.47
CA MET A 99 14.91 -30.89 -10.81
C MET A 99 15.58 -29.51 -10.88
N PHE A 100 15.45 -28.69 -9.82
CA PHE A 100 16.04 -27.35 -9.80
C PHE A 100 17.57 -27.36 -9.64
N ILE A 101 18.11 -28.23 -8.77
CA ILE A 101 19.53 -28.24 -8.40
C ILE A 101 20.36 -29.11 -9.36
N GLU A 102 19.89 -30.32 -9.65
CA GLU A 102 20.67 -31.33 -10.39
C GLU A 102 20.44 -31.20 -11.89
N GLN A 103 19.20 -30.93 -12.30
CA GLN A 103 18.84 -30.79 -13.72
C GLN A 103 18.87 -29.33 -14.18
N TYR A 104 19.19 -28.39 -13.28
CA TYR A 104 19.20 -26.94 -13.52
C TYR A 104 17.90 -26.39 -14.13
N MET A 105 16.79 -27.12 -13.93
CA MET A 105 15.52 -26.82 -14.57
C MET A 105 14.96 -25.50 -14.02
N PRO A 106 14.56 -24.55 -14.87
CA PRO A 106 13.90 -23.31 -14.44
C PRO A 106 12.56 -23.61 -13.77
N GLU A 107 12.13 -22.74 -12.85
CA GLU A 107 10.96 -22.99 -12.01
C GLU A 107 9.65 -23.20 -12.80
N PHE A 108 9.53 -22.63 -14.00
CA PHE A 108 8.35 -22.81 -14.84
C PHE A 108 8.29 -24.19 -15.52
N LEU A 109 9.41 -24.71 -16.05
CA LEU A 109 9.44 -26.08 -16.62
C LEU A 109 9.11 -27.10 -15.54
N ILE A 110 9.56 -26.87 -14.32
CA ILE A 110 9.18 -27.70 -13.17
C ILE A 110 7.65 -27.63 -12.96
N ALA A 111 7.05 -26.44 -13.01
CA ALA A 111 5.61 -26.28 -12.85
C ALA A 111 4.81 -26.97 -13.98
N GLU A 112 5.22 -26.76 -15.23
CA GLU A 112 4.60 -27.39 -16.41
C GLU A 112 4.70 -28.91 -16.35
N LYS A 113 5.88 -29.43 -16.01
CA LYS A 113 6.10 -30.86 -15.83
C LYS A 113 5.17 -31.45 -14.76
N LEU A 114 5.07 -30.81 -13.60
CA LEU A 114 4.17 -31.27 -12.54
C LEU A 114 2.69 -31.26 -12.97
N ASN A 115 2.28 -30.24 -13.74
CA ASN A 115 0.93 -30.17 -14.27
C ASN A 115 0.66 -31.26 -15.32
N ASN A 116 1.61 -31.51 -16.22
CA ASN A 116 1.53 -32.57 -17.23
C ASN A 116 1.52 -33.96 -16.60
N ASP A 117 2.25 -34.15 -15.49
CA ASP A 117 2.25 -35.38 -14.69
C ASP A 117 0.94 -35.53 -13.86
N GLY A 118 -0.02 -34.59 -13.96
CA GLY A 118 -1.31 -34.63 -13.27
C GLY A 118 -1.24 -34.34 -11.77
N ILE A 119 -0.12 -33.79 -11.28
CA ILE A 119 0.11 -33.53 -9.86
C ILE A 119 -0.46 -32.17 -9.50
N ALA A 120 -1.55 -32.15 -8.75
CA ALA A 120 -2.14 -30.89 -8.29
C ALA A 120 -1.28 -30.21 -7.21
N ALA A 121 -1.24 -28.88 -7.22
CA ALA A 121 -0.66 -28.08 -6.15
C ALA A 121 -1.65 -27.91 -4.98
N GLU A 122 -1.35 -27.02 -4.04
CA GLU A 122 -2.22 -26.71 -2.90
C GLU A 122 -3.67 -26.41 -3.34
N ASN A 123 -4.64 -26.92 -2.59
CA ASN A 123 -6.08 -26.73 -2.84
C ASN A 123 -6.55 -27.16 -4.25
N ASN A 124 -5.97 -28.22 -4.82
CA ASN A 124 -6.31 -28.76 -6.16
C ASN A 124 -6.16 -27.73 -7.29
N THR A 125 -5.22 -26.81 -7.15
CA THR A 125 -4.92 -25.81 -8.18
C THR A 125 -3.69 -26.22 -8.99
N LEU A 126 -3.50 -25.63 -10.16
CA LEU A 126 -2.32 -25.89 -10.99
C LEU A 126 -1.04 -25.34 -10.35
N TRP A 127 0.09 -25.98 -10.62
CA TRP A 127 1.40 -25.43 -10.33
C TRP A 127 1.67 -24.22 -11.20
N THR A 128 2.25 -23.20 -10.59
CA THR A 128 2.74 -22.01 -11.29
C THR A 128 4.21 -21.80 -10.91
N ARG A 129 4.96 -21.09 -11.76
CA ARG A 129 6.33 -20.67 -11.48
C ARG A 129 6.45 -20.02 -10.10
N ALA A 130 5.50 -19.17 -9.72
CA ALA A 130 5.44 -18.53 -8.41
C ALA A 130 5.31 -19.51 -7.24
N LYS A 131 4.50 -20.58 -7.37
CA LYS A 131 4.36 -21.62 -6.34
C LYS A 131 5.64 -22.43 -6.19
N VAL A 132 6.25 -22.84 -7.30
CA VAL A 132 7.55 -23.53 -7.30
C VAL A 132 8.61 -22.65 -6.65
N HIS A 133 8.68 -21.37 -7.01
CA HIS A 133 9.61 -20.42 -6.42
C HIS A 133 9.40 -20.26 -4.90
N GLN A 134 8.14 -20.24 -4.43
CA GLN A 134 7.83 -20.24 -2.99
C GLN A 134 8.28 -21.53 -2.29
N VAL A 135 8.19 -22.68 -2.95
CA VAL A 135 8.74 -23.94 -2.43
C VAL A 135 10.24 -23.82 -2.24
N LEU A 136 10.96 -23.34 -3.25
CA LEU A 136 12.43 -23.26 -3.24
C LEU A 136 12.99 -22.23 -2.25
N THR A 137 12.25 -21.15 -1.96
CA THR A 137 12.71 -20.00 -1.17
C THR A 137 12.24 -19.96 0.28
N ASN A 138 11.13 -20.62 0.62
CA ASN A 138 10.56 -20.48 1.95
C ASN A 138 11.24 -21.43 2.96
N GLU A 139 11.81 -20.87 4.02
CA GLU A 139 12.54 -21.64 5.04
C GLU A 139 11.66 -22.60 5.84
N LYS A 140 10.33 -22.55 5.69
CA LYS A 140 9.44 -23.55 6.27
C LYS A 140 9.78 -24.99 5.84
N TYR A 141 10.30 -25.18 4.63
CA TYR A 141 10.68 -26.52 4.14
C TYR A 141 11.90 -27.12 4.85
N ILE A 142 12.74 -26.28 5.46
CA ILE A 142 13.87 -26.70 6.31
C ILE A 142 13.53 -26.70 7.81
N GLY A 143 12.26 -26.46 8.17
CA GLY A 143 11.78 -26.48 9.56
C GLY A 143 11.98 -25.17 10.32
N ASN A 144 12.29 -24.07 9.65
CA ASN A 144 12.40 -22.76 10.30
C ASN A 144 11.06 -22.02 10.24
N ASN A 145 10.73 -21.35 11.33
CA ASN A 145 9.59 -20.45 11.39
C ASN A 145 10.08 -19.01 11.23
N VAL A 146 9.60 -18.29 10.22
CA VAL A 146 9.99 -16.91 9.95
C VAL A 146 8.74 -16.04 9.83
N TYR A 147 8.69 -15.00 10.65
CA TYR A 147 7.56 -14.09 10.77
C TYR A 147 8.01 -12.63 10.59
N ASN A 148 7.02 -11.75 10.42
CA ASN A 148 7.23 -10.30 10.29
C ASN A 148 8.08 -9.90 9.07
N LYS A 149 7.98 -10.65 7.95
CA LYS A 149 8.61 -10.24 6.67
C LYS A 149 7.93 -9.01 6.05
N THR A 150 6.64 -8.87 6.29
CA THR A 150 5.82 -7.73 5.88
C THR A 150 4.87 -7.35 7.01
N SER A 151 4.45 -6.09 7.06
CA SER A 151 3.49 -5.61 8.05
C SER A 151 2.50 -4.61 7.44
N SER A 152 1.27 -4.60 7.97
CA SER A 152 0.25 -3.58 7.68
C SER A 152 -0.47 -3.27 8.98
N LYS A 153 -0.16 -2.13 9.60
CA LYS A 153 -0.73 -1.73 10.90
C LYS A 153 -1.90 -0.77 10.68
N LEU A 154 -3.03 -0.97 11.38
CA LEU A 154 -4.18 -0.04 11.39
C LEU A 154 -4.68 0.38 10.00
N LYS A 155 -4.78 -0.57 9.05
CA LYS A 155 -5.20 -0.35 7.64
C LYS A 155 -4.27 0.59 6.85
N THR A 156 -3.00 0.70 7.24
CA THR A 156 -1.97 1.36 6.43
C THR A 156 -1.48 0.45 5.30
N LYS A 157 -0.75 1.04 4.35
CA LYS A 157 -0.15 0.29 3.23
C LYS A 157 0.79 -0.79 3.78
N THR A 158 0.75 -1.98 3.21
CA THR A 158 1.69 -3.04 3.55
C THR A 158 3.12 -2.62 3.21
N ILE A 159 4.01 -2.71 4.19
CA ILE A 159 5.44 -2.46 4.04
C ILE A 159 6.21 -3.79 4.12
N LYS A 160 7.37 -3.85 3.45
CA LYS A 160 8.36 -4.92 3.64
C LYS A 160 9.24 -4.50 4.80
N ASN A 161 9.38 -5.37 5.80
CA ASN A 161 10.20 -5.06 6.97
C ASN A 161 11.65 -5.47 6.69
N PRO A 162 12.63 -4.71 7.20
CA PRO A 162 14.03 -5.07 7.07
C PRO A 162 14.34 -6.39 7.81
N GLN A 163 15.39 -7.09 7.39
CA GLN A 163 15.68 -8.45 7.85
C GLN A 163 16.01 -8.54 9.35
N ASN A 164 16.56 -7.48 9.93
CA ASN A 164 16.82 -7.38 11.37
C ASN A 164 15.53 -7.35 12.22
N GLU A 165 14.39 -6.97 11.65
CA GLU A 165 13.09 -7.02 12.32
C GLU A 165 12.37 -8.37 12.15
N TRP A 166 12.94 -9.30 11.36
CA TRP A 166 12.32 -10.60 11.16
C TRP A 166 12.45 -11.44 12.42
N VAL A 167 11.34 -12.05 12.81
CA VAL A 167 11.32 -12.95 13.95
C VAL A 167 11.48 -14.36 13.44
N ARG A 168 12.56 -15.03 13.85
CA ARG A 168 12.91 -16.37 13.41
C ARG A 168 13.01 -17.34 14.58
N CYS A 169 12.52 -18.56 14.39
CA CYS A 169 12.79 -19.71 15.24
C CYS A 169 13.33 -20.85 14.36
N ASN A 170 14.57 -21.24 14.59
CA ASN A 170 15.23 -22.31 13.83
C ASN A 170 14.79 -23.67 14.34
N LYS A 171 14.66 -24.66 13.44
CA LYS A 171 14.27 -26.04 13.80
C LYS A 171 12.98 -26.09 14.64
N ALA A 172 12.04 -25.19 14.36
CA ALA A 172 10.74 -25.12 15.02
C ALA A 172 9.90 -26.39 14.79
N TYR A 173 10.10 -27.06 13.67
CA TYR A 173 9.39 -28.30 13.32
C TYR A 173 10.20 -29.17 12.37
N LYS A 174 9.72 -30.40 12.13
CA LYS A 174 10.40 -31.39 11.30
C LYS A 174 10.50 -30.91 9.86
N LYS A 175 11.73 -30.88 9.34
CA LYS A 175 12.05 -30.48 7.97
C LYS A 175 11.53 -31.47 6.93
N VAL A 176 11.11 -30.96 5.78
CA VAL A 176 10.73 -31.77 4.59
C VAL A 176 11.93 -31.94 3.65
N VAL A 177 12.81 -30.95 3.61
CA VAL A 177 13.98 -30.88 2.73
C VAL A 177 15.25 -30.73 3.57
N SER A 178 16.37 -31.24 3.06
CA SER A 178 17.66 -31.06 3.72
C SER A 178 18.13 -29.60 3.65
N ILE A 179 18.81 -29.12 4.69
CA ILE A 179 19.36 -27.76 4.72
C ILE A 179 20.35 -27.56 3.56
N ARG A 180 21.12 -28.60 3.20
CA ARG A 180 22.06 -28.58 2.08
C ARG A 180 21.35 -28.32 0.74
N LYS A 181 20.26 -29.04 0.44
CA LYS A 181 19.47 -28.81 -0.78
C LYS A 181 18.91 -27.37 -0.80
N PHE A 182 18.36 -26.92 0.32
CA PHE A 182 17.83 -25.56 0.42
C PHE A 182 18.88 -24.48 0.13
N LEU A 183 20.05 -24.57 0.75
CA LEU A 183 21.12 -23.58 0.56
C LEU A 183 21.65 -23.57 -0.88
N LYS A 184 21.83 -24.74 -1.50
CA LYS A 184 22.20 -24.84 -2.93
C LYS A 184 21.17 -24.18 -3.84
N ALA A 185 19.88 -24.40 -3.60
CA ALA A 185 18.83 -23.74 -4.38
C ALA A 185 18.87 -22.21 -4.21
N GLN A 186 19.09 -21.71 -2.99
CA GLN A 186 19.23 -20.27 -2.73
C GLN A 186 20.44 -19.67 -3.45
N GLU A 187 21.57 -20.38 -3.47
CA GLU A 187 22.78 -19.96 -4.18
C GLU A 187 22.53 -19.86 -5.69
N ILE A 188 21.91 -20.87 -6.31
CA ILE A 188 21.55 -20.85 -7.74
C ILE A 188 20.64 -19.66 -8.06
N ILE A 189 19.60 -19.43 -7.25
CA ILE A 189 18.68 -18.29 -7.41
C ILE A 189 19.45 -16.97 -7.31
N HIS A 190 20.35 -16.84 -6.33
CA HIS A 190 21.15 -15.63 -6.15
C HIS A 190 22.10 -15.38 -7.32
N LEU A 191 22.81 -16.40 -7.79
CA LEU A 191 23.73 -16.30 -8.93
C LEU A 191 22.99 -15.91 -10.22
N ARG A 192 21.83 -16.54 -10.49
CA ARG A 192 20.99 -16.16 -11.64
C ARG A 192 20.56 -14.70 -11.59
N SER A 193 20.26 -14.17 -10.39
CA SER A 193 19.92 -12.75 -10.23
C SER A 193 21.09 -11.79 -10.36
N LYS A 194 22.32 -12.25 -10.07
CA LYS A 194 23.55 -11.44 -10.11
C LYS A 194 24.12 -11.33 -11.52
N ASN A 195 23.90 -12.33 -12.36
CA ASN A 195 24.44 -12.39 -13.72
C ASN A 195 23.67 -11.56 -14.76
N MET A 196 22.50 -11.00 -14.42
CA MET A 196 21.82 -10.06 -15.30
C MET A 196 22.30 -8.64 -14.99
N THR A 197 23.06 -8.06 -15.91
CA THR A 197 23.42 -6.64 -15.88
C THR A 197 22.18 -5.76 -16.11
N ASP A 198 22.31 -4.46 -15.84
CA ASP A 198 21.23 -3.52 -16.13
C ASP A 198 20.87 -3.53 -17.63
N GLU A 199 21.86 -3.71 -18.51
CA GLU A 199 21.63 -3.81 -19.95
C GLU A 199 20.92 -5.12 -20.32
N ASP A 200 21.30 -6.26 -19.73
CA ASP A 200 20.62 -7.55 -19.97
C ASP A 200 19.14 -7.51 -19.56
N LEU A 201 18.83 -6.80 -18.47
CA LEU A 201 17.46 -6.61 -18.01
C LEU A 201 16.66 -5.75 -18.99
N LEU A 202 17.23 -4.65 -19.48
CA LEU A 202 16.59 -3.76 -20.45
C LEU A 202 16.40 -4.46 -21.80
N GLU A 203 17.40 -5.21 -22.27
CA GLU A 203 17.33 -5.99 -23.49
C GLU A 203 16.22 -7.06 -23.40
N TYR A 204 16.10 -7.72 -22.25
CA TYR A 204 15.00 -8.64 -21.99
C TYR A 204 13.62 -7.98 -22.12
N LEU A 205 13.46 -6.74 -21.61
CA LEU A 205 12.21 -6.00 -21.79
C LEU A 205 11.97 -5.62 -23.26
N ARG A 206 13.02 -5.24 -24.01
CA ARG A 206 12.92 -4.94 -25.45
C ARG A 206 12.42 -6.17 -26.22
N LEU A 207 13.01 -7.33 -25.98
CA LEU A 207 12.59 -8.60 -26.58
C LEU A 207 11.15 -8.95 -26.20
N LYS A 208 10.79 -8.80 -24.92
CA LYS A 208 9.43 -9.12 -24.47
C LYS A 208 8.38 -8.18 -25.05
N LEU A 209 8.75 -6.92 -25.25
CA LEU A 209 7.92 -5.94 -25.93
C LEU A 209 7.68 -6.32 -27.39
N GLN A 210 8.72 -6.76 -28.11
CA GLN A 210 8.58 -7.25 -29.48
C GLN A 210 7.65 -8.47 -29.56
N GLU A 211 7.74 -9.40 -28.61
CA GLU A 211 6.94 -10.63 -28.59
C GLU A 211 5.44 -10.38 -28.30
N LYS A 212 5.14 -9.59 -27.25
CA LYS A 212 3.77 -9.40 -26.76
C LYS A 212 3.10 -8.12 -27.27
N GLY A 213 3.85 -7.22 -27.89
CA GLY A 213 3.40 -5.88 -28.30
C GLY A 213 3.13 -4.91 -27.14
N LYS A 214 3.05 -5.41 -25.89
CA LYS A 214 2.81 -4.61 -24.70
C LYS A 214 3.49 -5.17 -23.45
N LEU A 215 3.86 -4.28 -22.53
CA LEU A 215 4.42 -4.64 -21.23
C LEU A 215 3.57 -4.11 -20.07
N SER A 216 3.43 -4.94 -19.04
CA SER A 216 2.91 -4.55 -17.73
C SER A 216 3.64 -5.34 -16.66
N GLY A 217 3.57 -4.90 -15.40
CA GLY A 217 4.15 -5.68 -14.30
C GLY A 217 3.59 -7.09 -14.22
N VAL A 218 2.31 -7.27 -14.59
CA VAL A 218 1.67 -8.59 -14.66
C VAL A 218 2.21 -9.39 -15.83
N ILE A 219 2.35 -8.80 -17.02
CA ILE A 219 2.90 -9.49 -18.21
C ILE A 219 4.36 -9.92 -18.01
N ILE A 220 5.15 -9.11 -17.31
CA ILE A 220 6.54 -9.46 -16.93
C ILE A 220 6.53 -10.59 -15.90
N ASP A 221 5.61 -10.56 -14.93
CA ASP A 221 5.50 -11.60 -13.91
C ASP A 221 4.79 -12.88 -14.43
N GLU A 222 4.07 -12.80 -15.55
CA GLU A 222 3.52 -13.90 -16.35
C GLU A 222 4.57 -14.49 -17.30
N ASP A 223 5.71 -13.81 -17.49
CA ASP A 223 6.83 -14.39 -18.22
C ASP A 223 7.58 -15.37 -17.35
N ASP A 224 7.31 -16.63 -17.62
CA ASP A 224 7.84 -17.77 -16.93
C ASP A 224 9.38 -17.92 -17.03
N PHE A 225 9.99 -17.28 -18.02
CA PHE A 225 11.42 -17.35 -18.32
C PHE A 225 12.22 -16.13 -17.85
N GLY A 226 11.54 -15.09 -17.36
CA GLY A 226 12.10 -13.76 -17.21
C GLY A 226 12.41 -13.28 -15.79
N PRO A 227 13.22 -12.23 -15.65
CA PRO A 227 13.34 -11.48 -14.41
C PRO A 227 11.98 -10.90 -13.99
N SER A 228 11.62 -11.10 -12.72
CA SER A 228 10.35 -10.58 -12.20
C SER A 228 10.27 -9.05 -12.24
N SER A 229 9.06 -8.50 -12.28
CA SER A 229 8.78 -7.07 -12.23
C SER A 229 9.35 -6.37 -10.98
N SER A 230 9.62 -7.14 -9.92
CA SER A 230 10.25 -6.65 -8.68
C SER A 230 11.73 -6.32 -8.86
N ILE A 231 12.45 -7.04 -9.73
CA ILE A 231 13.87 -6.81 -10.02
C ILE A 231 14.01 -5.46 -10.72
N TYR A 232 13.20 -5.22 -11.75
CA TYR A 232 13.15 -3.94 -12.46
C TYR A 232 12.81 -2.75 -11.56
N LYS A 233 11.83 -2.90 -10.66
CA LYS A 233 11.48 -1.84 -9.69
C LYS A 233 12.65 -1.50 -8.76
N SER A 234 13.40 -2.51 -8.32
CA SER A 234 14.53 -2.32 -7.40
C SER A 234 15.74 -1.70 -8.11
N ARG A 235 16.07 -2.18 -9.32
CA ARG A 235 17.25 -1.75 -10.09
C ARG A 235 17.08 -0.36 -10.70
N PHE A 236 15.92 -0.07 -11.29
CA PHE A 236 15.68 1.17 -12.05
C PHE A 236 14.84 2.20 -11.29
N GLY A 237 14.55 2.00 -10.00
CA GLY A 237 13.74 2.92 -9.20
C GLY A 237 12.25 2.97 -9.56
N GLY A 238 11.78 2.00 -10.35
CA GLY A 238 10.38 1.86 -10.74
C GLY A 238 10.19 1.26 -12.12
N LEU A 239 9.07 0.57 -12.33
CA LEU A 239 8.79 -0.15 -13.57
C LEU A 239 8.63 0.81 -14.78
N LEU A 240 8.06 2.00 -14.55
CA LEU A 240 7.92 3.01 -15.58
C LEU A 240 9.28 3.57 -16.04
N ARG A 241 10.25 3.70 -15.12
CA ARG A 241 11.59 4.15 -15.46
C ARG A 241 12.32 3.10 -16.30
N ALA A 242 12.13 1.82 -15.99
CA ALA A 242 12.59 0.73 -16.85
C ALA A 242 11.96 0.78 -18.26
N TYR A 243 10.65 1.08 -18.38
CA TYR A 243 10.00 1.25 -19.69
C TYR A 243 10.51 2.45 -20.48
N GLN A 244 10.80 3.57 -19.81
CA GLN A 244 11.39 4.75 -20.45
C GLN A 244 12.77 4.45 -21.03
N LEU A 245 13.59 3.64 -20.35
CA LEU A 245 14.93 3.27 -20.81
C LEU A 245 14.93 2.36 -22.06
N ILE A 246 13.79 1.78 -22.41
CA ILE A 246 13.60 0.98 -23.64
C ILE A 246 12.66 1.67 -24.64
N ASP A 247 12.43 2.98 -24.48
CA ASP A 247 11.53 3.80 -25.30
C ASP A 247 10.08 3.28 -25.39
N TYR A 248 9.66 2.46 -24.42
CA TYR A 248 8.32 1.91 -24.37
C TYR A 248 7.36 2.80 -23.57
N LYS A 249 6.22 3.11 -24.19
CA LYS A 249 5.10 3.82 -23.55
C LYS A 249 3.89 2.88 -23.51
N PRO A 250 3.50 2.35 -22.33
CA PRO A 250 2.40 1.40 -22.25
C PRO A 250 1.05 2.03 -22.65
N GLU A 251 0.21 1.27 -23.36
CA GLU A 251 -1.13 1.70 -23.83
C GLU A 251 -2.14 1.93 -22.69
N HIS A 252 -1.84 1.48 -21.47
CA HIS A 252 -2.65 1.79 -20.29
C HIS A 252 -2.21 3.07 -19.59
N ASP A 253 -3.23 3.81 -19.20
CA ASP A 253 -3.23 5.26 -19.16
C ASP A 253 -2.40 5.85 -18.01
N TYR A 254 -1.14 6.24 -18.32
CA TYR A 254 -0.31 7.07 -17.43
C TYR A 254 -0.76 8.54 -17.41
N THR A 255 -1.93 8.89 -17.97
CA THR A 255 -2.54 10.20 -17.70
C THR A 255 -2.53 10.48 -16.22
N TYR A 256 -2.73 9.52 -15.30
CA TYR A 256 -2.70 9.86 -13.87
C TYR A 256 -1.34 10.40 -13.38
N LEU A 257 -0.19 10.04 -13.97
CA LEU A 257 1.12 10.61 -13.62
C LEU A 257 1.34 11.97 -14.29
N LYS A 258 0.95 12.12 -15.56
CA LYS A 258 0.97 13.42 -16.27
C LYS A 258 0.01 14.41 -15.60
N ILE A 259 -1.22 13.99 -15.32
CA ILE A 259 -2.24 14.69 -14.53
C ILE A 259 -1.70 15.00 -13.15
N ASN A 260 -1.06 14.07 -12.41
CA ASN A 260 -0.52 14.41 -11.09
C ASN A 260 0.62 15.44 -11.17
N ASN A 261 1.50 15.38 -12.17
CA ASN A 261 2.53 16.40 -12.39
C ASN A 261 1.93 17.74 -12.82
N GLN A 262 0.93 17.72 -13.70
CA GLN A 262 0.19 18.91 -14.12
C GLN A 262 -0.58 19.52 -12.96
N LEU A 263 -1.24 18.71 -12.13
CA LEU A 263 -1.92 19.14 -10.90
C LEU A 263 -0.94 19.74 -9.88
N ARG A 264 0.30 19.22 -9.78
CA ARG A 264 1.34 19.84 -8.95
C ARG A 264 1.73 21.21 -9.49
N LYS A 265 1.87 21.34 -10.81
CA LYS A 265 2.14 22.63 -11.45
C LYS A 265 0.98 23.60 -11.24
N SER A 266 -0.25 23.19 -11.57
CA SER A 266 -1.47 23.98 -11.33
C SER A 266 -1.66 24.34 -9.86
N TYR A 267 -1.27 23.47 -8.92
CA TYR A 267 -1.26 23.79 -7.50
C TYR A 267 -0.24 24.89 -7.17
N SER A 268 0.98 24.78 -7.70
CA SER A 268 2.01 25.82 -7.52
C SER A 268 1.54 27.16 -8.07
N ASP A 269 1.06 27.17 -9.31
CA ASP A 269 0.59 28.38 -10.00
C ASP A 269 -0.60 29.02 -9.24
N LEU A 270 -1.54 28.19 -8.75
CA LEU A 270 -2.69 28.64 -7.98
C LEU A 270 -2.28 29.23 -6.63
N ILE A 271 -1.41 28.56 -5.88
CA ILE A 271 -0.90 29.06 -4.59
C ILE A 271 -0.15 30.38 -4.79
N GLU A 272 0.67 30.49 -5.84
CA GLU A 272 1.41 31.72 -6.14
C GLU A 272 0.46 32.88 -6.48
N SER A 273 -0.56 32.63 -7.31
CA SER A 273 -1.59 33.63 -7.61
C SER A 273 -2.39 34.03 -6.37
N PHE A 274 -2.74 33.07 -5.52
CA PHE A 274 -3.48 33.30 -4.28
C PHE A 274 -2.69 34.13 -3.28
N LYS A 275 -1.39 33.87 -3.13
CA LYS A 275 -0.50 34.67 -2.29
C LYS A 275 -0.41 36.12 -2.78
N LYS A 276 -0.23 36.31 -4.09
CA LYS A 276 -0.14 37.64 -4.69
C LYS A 276 -1.41 38.46 -4.48
N GLU A 277 -2.60 37.85 -4.61
CA GLU A 277 -3.86 38.56 -4.37
C GLU A 277 -4.09 38.92 -2.90
N ILE A 278 -3.65 38.07 -1.98
CA ILE A 278 -3.73 38.40 -0.54
C ILE A 278 -2.76 39.53 -0.19
N GLU A 279 -1.56 39.55 -0.77
CA GLU A 279 -0.63 40.68 -0.62
C GLU A 279 -1.25 41.98 -1.15
N ASN A 280 -1.95 41.93 -2.30
CA ASN A 280 -2.72 43.07 -2.83
C ASN A 280 -3.85 43.53 -1.88
N CYS A 281 -4.37 42.64 -1.03
CA CYS A 281 -5.37 42.97 -0.01
C CYS A 281 -4.76 43.60 1.26
N ASN A 282 -3.49 44.01 1.23
CA ASN A 282 -2.72 44.54 2.37
C ASN A 282 -2.65 43.55 3.55
N CYS A 283 -2.60 42.26 3.26
CA CYS A 283 -2.46 41.20 4.26
C CYS A 283 -1.05 40.60 4.25
N LYS A 284 -0.51 40.26 5.42
CA LYS A 284 0.74 39.50 5.56
C LYS A 284 0.45 38.01 5.50
N ILE A 285 1.29 37.26 4.80
CA ILE A 285 1.19 35.80 4.68
C ILE A 285 2.48 35.16 5.17
N GLU A 286 2.33 34.12 6.00
CA GLU A 286 3.42 33.26 6.41
C GLU A 286 3.12 31.81 6.00
N ASP A 287 4.10 31.14 5.41
CA ASP A 287 4.04 29.71 5.10
C ASP A 287 4.44 28.88 6.32
N GLU A 288 3.63 27.89 6.71
CA GLU A 288 4.03 26.94 7.74
C GLU A 288 4.80 25.76 7.10
N PRO A 289 6.11 25.58 7.39
CA PRO A 289 6.96 24.59 6.74
C PRO A 289 6.41 23.16 6.88
N ASN A 290 6.52 22.36 5.82
CA ASN A 290 6.03 20.98 5.75
C ASN A 290 4.50 20.81 5.89
N THR A 291 3.73 21.89 5.83
CA THR A 291 2.26 21.85 5.83
C THR A 291 1.68 22.55 4.59
N GLN A 292 0.39 22.31 4.28
CA GLN A 292 -0.36 23.03 3.24
C GLN A 292 -1.09 24.27 3.81
N LYS A 293 -0.58 24.83 4.91
CA LYS A 293 -1.23 25.92 5.64
C LYS A 293 -0.53 27.25 5.38
N LEU A 294 -1.36 28.26 5.16
CA LEU A 294 -0.99 29.66 5.04
C LEU A 294 -1.57 30.39 6.23
N ILE A 295 -0.74 31.14 6.95
CA ILE A 295 -1.18 31.97 8.07
C ILE A 295 -1.32 33.40 7.54
N ILE A 296 -2.53 33.94 7.60
CA ILE A 296 -2.84 35.30 7.18
C ILE A 296 -2.89 36.19 8.43
N ASN A 297 -2.07 37.24 8.44
CA ASN A 297 -1.99 38.27 9.50
C ASN A 297 -1.82 37.69 10.92
N ASN A 298 -1.16 36.54 11.07
CA ASN A 298 -0.95 35.82 12.33
C ASN A 298 -2.23 35.45 13.10
N ASN A 299 -3.40 35.57 12.45
CA ASN A 299 -4.70 35.45 13.11
C ASN A 299 -5.60 34.37 12.50
N MET A 300 -5.40 34.03 11.22
CA MET A 300 -6.26 33.08 10.52
C MET A 300 -5.44 32.10 9.70
N SER A 301 -5.69 30.82 9.87
CA SER A 301 -5.09 29.76 9.05
C SER A 301 -6.00 29.42 7.86
N VAL A 302 -5.41 29.38 6.66
CA VAL A 302 -6.08 29.01 5.42
C VAL A 302 -5.33 27.85 4.77
N SER A 303 -6.07 26.89 4.21
CA SER A 303 -5.50 25.82 3.38
C SER A 303 -6.15 25.87 2.01
N VAL A 304 -5.35 25.77 0.96
CA VAL A 304 -5.84 25.73 -0.42
C VAL A 304 -5.51 24.36 -1.00
N ILE A 305 -6.50 23.66 -1.53
CA ILE A 305 -6.36 22.26 -1.96
C ILE A 305 -6.90 22.11 -3.37
N VAL A 306 -6.08 21.60 -4.27
CA VAL A 306 -6.52 21.21 -5.61
C VAL A 306 -7.06 19.77 -5.57
N SER A 307 -8.36 19.60 -5.82
CA SER A 307 -8.99 18.28 -5.89
C SER A 307 -9.18 17.86 -7.34
N LYS A 308 -8.67 16.66 -7.66
CA LYS A 308 -8.79 16.09 -9.00
C LYS A 308 -10.15 15.46 -9.25
N CYS A 309 -10.66 15.66 -10.46
CA CYS A 309 -11.82 14.96 -10.98
C CYS A 309 -11.47 13.50 -11.28
N LYS A 310 -12.28 12.59 -10.73
CA LYS A 310 -12.20 11.16 -11.02
C LYS A 310 -13.52 10.68 -11.61
N LYS A 311 -13.47 10.24 -12.87
CA LYS A 311 -14.56 9.52 -13.53
C LYS A 311 -14.66 8.09 -12.99
N LEU A 312 -15.85 7.69 -12.57
CA LEU A 312 -16.15 6.31 -12.16
C LEU A 312 -16.53 5.45 -13.36
N LYS A 313 -16.48 4.12 -13.19
CA LYS A 313 -17.01 3.17 -14.19
C LYS A 313 -18.49 3.43 -14.53
N SER A 314 -19.24 4.03 -13.61
CA SER A 314 -20.64 4.42 -13.77
C SER A 314 -20.84 5.75 -14.52
N GLY A 315 -19.79 6.35 -15.10
CA GLY A 315 -19.86 7.64 -15.79
C GLY A 315 -19.77 8.89 -14.90
N LYS A 316 -20.21 8.79 -13.64
CA LYS A 316 -20.25 9.90 -12.66
C LYS A 316 -18.87 10.42 -12.26
N PHE A 317 -18.79 11.71 -11.91
CA PHE A 317 -17.57 12.35 -11.44
C PHE A 317 -17.50 12.50 -9.91
N ARG A 318 -16.30 12.41 -9.35
CA ARG A 318 -16.03 12.63 -7.92
C ARG A 318 -14.70 13.33 -7.70
N TRP A 319 -14.69 14.19 -6.69
CA TRP A 319 -13.51 14.90 -6.21
C TRP A 319 -13.26 14.50 -4.77
N LYS A 320 -12.10 13.89 -4.52
CA LYS A 320 -11.77 13.36 -3.20
C LYS A 320 -10.76 14.27 -2.53
N ILE A 321 -11.11 14.74 -1.34
CA ILE A 321 -10.27 15.59 -0.52
C ILE A 321 -9.78 14.75 0.66
N ARG A 322 -8.50 14.89 0.98
CA ARG A 322 -7.89 14.25 2.15
C ARG A 322 -6.94 15.23 2.79
N LEU A 323 -7.25 15.56 4.04
CA LEU A 323 -6.42 16.35 4.93
C LEU A 323 -5.67 15.41 5.86
N GLU A 324 -4.40 15.72 6.13
CA GLU A 324 -3.64 14.98 7.14
C GLU A 324 -4.15 15.34 8.54
N PRO A 325 -4.24 14.37 9.48
CA PRO A 325 -4.62 14.65 10.86
C PRO A 325 -3.69 15.72 11.47
N GLY A 326 -4.25 16.75 12.11
CA GLY A 326 -3.48 17.91 12.65
C GLY A 326 -3.27 19.06 11.66
N HIS A 327 -3.54 18.85 10.37
CA HIS A 327 -3.31 19.84 9.31
C HIS A 327 -4.59 20.57 8.86
N THR A 328 -5.62 20.64 9.71
CA THR A 328 -6.85 21.40 9.41
C THR A 328 -6.64 22.89 9.66
N SER A 329 -7.02 23.73 8.70
CA SER A 329 -7.02 25.20 8.82
C SER A 329 -8.40 25.72 9.25
N ASP A 330 -8.49 26.99 9.62
CA ASP A 330 -9.75 27.65 9.97
C ASP A 330 -10.67 27.77 8.75
N ILE A 331 -10.06 27.98 7.57
CA ILE A 331 -10.74 27.95 6.28
C ILE A 331 -10.00 26.99 5.34
N THR A 332 -10.75 26.08 4.72
CA THR A 332 -10.24 25.20 3.66
C THR A 332 -10.90 25.57 2.33
N ILE A 333 -10.09 26.07 1.41
CA ILE A 333 -10.49 26.36 0.03
C ILE A 333 -10.19 25.13 -0.81
N VAL A 334 -11.22 24.52 -1.38
CA VAL A 334 -11.08 23.37 -2.28
C VAL A 334 -11.33 23.83 -3.71
N THR A 335 -10.30 23.73 -4.54
CA THR A 335 -10.38 23.98 -5.98
C THR A 335 -10.79 22.69 -6.69
N ARG A 336 -11.95 22.70 -7.35
CA ARG A 336 -12.46 21.56 -8.11
C ARG A 336 -11.95 21.61 -9.54
N MET A 337 -11.19 20.59 -9.96
CA MET A 337 -10.70 20.54 -11.34
C MET A 337 -11.75 19.99 -12.32
N ASP A 338 -11.67 20.39 -13.58
CA ASP A 338 -12.57 19.90 -14.64
C ASP A 338 -12.37 18.40 -14.94
N SER A 339 -13.22 17.86 -15.83
CA SER A 339 -13.15 16.43 -16.22
C SER A 339 -11.79 16.02 -16.81
N ASN A 340 -11.06 16.96 -17.42
CA ASN A 340 -9.71 16.73 -17.94
C ASN A 340 -8.59 17.07 -16.96
N ASN A 341 -8.91 17.55 -15.76
CA ASN A 341 -7.98 18.00 -14.72
C ASN A 341 -6.99 19.09 -15.18
N LYS A 342 -7.41 19.97 -16.10
CA LYS A 342 -6.60 21.06 -16.65
C LYS A 342 -6.91 22.41 -16.01
N ILE A 343 -8.18 22.70 -15.73
CA ILE A 343 -8.63 24.03 -15.30
C ILE A 343 -9.52 23.89 -14.05
N PRO A 344 -9.41 24.79 -13.06
CA PRO A 344 -10.41 24.96 -12.02
C PRO A 344 -11.80 25.24 -12.58
N VAL A 345 -12.82 24.57 -12.07
CA VAL A 345 -14.23 24.80 -12.42
C VAL A 345 -14.89 25.73 -11.42
N ASP A 346 -14.63 25.50 -10.13
CA ASP A 346 -15.17 26.27 -9.02
C ASP A 346 -14.37 26.00 -7.74
N TYR A 347 -14.72 26.75 -6.71
CA TYR A 347 -14.08 26.78 -5.41
C TYR A 347 -15.10 26.53 -4.32
N PHE A 348 -14.77 25.67 -3.37
CA PHE A 348 -15.54 25.53 -2.13
C PHE A 348 -14.77 26.17 -1.00
N ILE A 349 -15.33 27.21 -0.39
CA ILE A 349 -14.73 27.88 0.78
C ILE A 349 -15.40 27.27 2.01
N LEU A 350 -14.67 26.40 2.72
CA LEU A 350 -15.23 25.59 3.80
C LEU A 350 -14.68 26.07 5.16
N PRO A 351 -15.48 26.78 5.97
CA PRO A 351 -15.11 27.11 7.34
C PRO A 351 -15.03 25.84 8.18
N LYS A 352 -14.02 25.75 9.03
CA LYS A 352 -13.84 24.64 9.97
C LYS A 352 -15.01 24.49 10.95
N LEU A 353 -15.72 25.58 11.24
CA LEU A 353 -16.90 25.60 12.10
C LEU A 353 -18.00 24.68 11.57
N ASP A 354 -18.24 24.73 10.26
CA ASP A 354 -19.28 23.94 9.59
C ASP A 354 -18.71 22.61 9.05
N PHE A 355 -17.44 22.59 8.67
CA PHE A 355 -16.80 21.47 7.98
C PHE A 355 -15.52 20.99 8.67
N ASN A 356 -15.68 20.23 9.74
CA ASN A 356 -14.55 19.53 10.38
C ASN A 356 -14.37 18.12 9.80
N PHE A 357 -13.60 18.01 8.71
CA PHE A 357 -13.34 16.74 8.03
C PHE A 357 -11.84 16.44 7.85
N THR A 358 -11.49 15.16 7.86
CA THR A 358 -10.18 14.67 7.39
C THR A 358 -10.26 14.07 6.00
N LYS A 359 -11.46 13.63 5.59
CA LYS A 359 -11.74 13.07 4.27
C LYS A 359 -13.12 13.52 3.83
N MET A 360 -13.21 14.03 2.61
CA MET A 360 -14.47 14.44 2.01
C MET A 360 -14.52 14.01 0.54
N ILE A 361 -15.73 13.78 0.04
CA ILE A 361 -15.98 13.47 -1.36
C ILE A 361 -17.04 14.43 -1.87
N ILE A 362 -16.66 15.30 -2.79
CA ILE A 362 -17.58 16.14 -3.54
C ILE A 362 -18.07 15.33 -4.74
N LYS A 363 -19.38 15.39 -5.00
CA LYS A 363 -20.07 14.74 -6.11
C LYS A 363 -20.55 15.82 -7.10
N GLU A 364 -21.09 15.40 -8.23
CA GLU A 364 -21.78 16.30 -9.16
C GLU A 364 -23.03 16.93 -8.53
N ASN A 365 -23.78 16.12 -7.78
CA ASN A 365 -24.94 16.56 -7.02
C ASN A 365 -24.65 16.40 -5.53
N ASN A 366 -24.47 17.51 -4.83
CA ASN A 366 -24.28 17.53 -3.38
C ASN A 366 -25.57 17.96 -2.66
N PRO A 367 -25.68 17.76 -1.34
CA PRO A 367 -26.78 18.32 -0.55
C PRO A 367 -26.84 19.84 -0.72
N ALA A 368 -28.04 20.42 -0.76
CA ALA A 368 -28.24 21.86 -1.02
C ALA A 368 -27.43 22.77 -0.08
N LEU A 369 -27.36 22.43 1.21
CA LEU A 369 -26.57 23.18 2.21
C LEU A 369 -25.07 23.22 1.87
N PHE A 370 -24.54 22.20 1.19
CA PHE A 370 -23.13 22.17 0.81
C PHE A 370 -22.85 23.05 -0.42
N GLU A 371 -23.81 23.17 -1.34
CA GLU A 371 -23.69 24.03 -2.52
C GLU A 371 -23.68 25.53 -2.16
N LEU A 372 -24.17 25.92 -0.97
CA LEU A 372 -24.08 27.30 -0.48
C LEU A 372 -22.63 27.80 -0.28
N TYR A 373 -21.67 26.88 -0.14
CA TYR A 373 -20.26 27.20 0.05
C TYR A 373 -19.47 27.14 -1.26
N ARG A 374 -20.15 26.98 -2.40
CA ARG A 374 -19.57 26.93 -3.74
C ARG A 374 -19.55 28.32 -4.35
N TYR A 375 -18.41 28.67 -4.93
CA TYR A 375 -18.16 29.94 -5.58
C TYR A 375 -17.47 29.70 -6.92
N ASP A 376 -17.80 30.52 -7.92
CA ASP A 376 -17.18 30.43 -9.25
C ASP A 376 -15.74 30.98 -9.24
N ASP A 377 -15.45 31.92 -8.33
CA ASP A 377 -14.13 32.52 -8.13
C ASP A 377 -13.80 32.74 -6.63
N LEU A 378 -12.61 33.27 -6.36
CA LEU A 378 -12.15 33.60 -5.00
C LEU A 378 -12.29 35.09 -4.68
N ASN A 379 -12.93 35.90 -5.53
CA ASN A 379 -13.02 37.35 -5.33
C ASN A 379 -13.79 37.68 -4.06
N PHE A 380 -14.87 36.95 -3.77
CA PHE A 380 -15.61 37.09 -2.52
C PHE A 380 -14.71 36.89 -1.29
N PHE A 381 -13.81 35.90 -1.34
CA PHE A 381 -12.86 35.66 -0.26
C PHE A 381 -11.86 36.80 -0.10
N TYR A 382 -11.31 37.30 -1.20
CA TYR A 382 -10.39 38.44 -1.17
C TYR A 382 -11.06 39.72 -0.67
N HIS A 383 -12.33 39.95 -1.04
CA HIS A 383 -13.11 41.06 -0.51
C HIS A 383 -13.30 40.99 1.01
N LEU A 384 -13.51 39.79 1.58
CA LEU A 384 -13.57 39.59 3.02
C LEU A 384 -12.24 39.88 3.73
N LEU A 385 -11.11 39.69 3.03
CA LEU A 385 -9.77 39.92 3.57
C LEU A 385 -9.31 41.37 3.45
N LYS A 386 -9.93 42.16 2.55
CA LYS A 386 -9.49 43.51 2.23
C LYS A 386 -9.48 44.38 3.49
N ARG A 387 -8.30 44.85 3.87
CA ARG A 387 -8.15 45.81 4.97
C ARG A 387 -8.32 47.22 4.44
N VAL A 388 -9.14 48.00 5.12
CA VAL A 388 -9.28 49.45 4.90
C VAL A 388 -8.67 50.13 6.11
N ASP A 389 -7.79 51.09 5.90
CA ASP A 389 -7.26 51.92 6.98
C ASP A 389 -8.41 52.80 7.50
N MET A 390 -8.82 52.61 8.75
CA MET A 390 -9.92 53.40 9.33
C MET A 390 -9.51 54.83 9.70
N ARG A 391 -8.28 55.24 9.40
CA ARG A 391 -7.85 56.64 9.51
C ARG A 391 -8.22 57.42 8.26
N ASN A 392 -9.47 57.88 8.20
CA ASN A 392 -9.84 59.30 8.26
C ASN A 392 -11.26 59.55 7.67
N PRO A 393 -12.35 59.48 8.46
CA PRO A 393 -13.65 59.98 8.00
C PRO A 393 -14.06 61.34 8.59
N TYR A 394 -13.15 62.12 9.19
CA TYR A 394 -13.47 63.50 9.61
C TYR A 394 -12.29 64.46 9.48
N ALA A 395 -12.22 65.13 8.32
CA ALA A 395 -11.72 66.49 8.19
C ALA A 395 -12.43 67.12 6.98
N ALA A 396 -13.63 67.66 7.25
CA ALA A 396 -14.29 68.66 6.42
C ALA A 396 -13.90 70.05 6.93
#